data_AF-A0A3B7LUP0-F1
#
_entry.id   AF-A0A3B7LUP0-F1
#
_cell.length_a   1.000
_cell.length_b   1.000
_cell.length_c   1.000
_cell.angle_alpha   90.00
_cell.angle_beta   90.00
_cell.angle_gamma   90.00
#
_symmetry.space_group_name_H-M   'P 1'
#
loop_
_entity.id
_entity.type
_entity.pdbx_description
1 polymer ?
#
loop_
_entity_poly.entity_id
_entity_poly.type
_entity_poly.pdbx_seq_one_letter_code
_entity_poly.pdbx_strand_id
1 'polypeptide(L)' 'MTDQNEILERLGEDELFEIAEYGIQVRIDLRLEGTVNDDPQFLYDALVAIEDMNAEQLKACIRENSSKYQQEK' A
#
# COMPACT_ATOMS: atom_id res chain seq x y z
N MET A 1 -3.58 -18.09 -12.55
CA MET A 1 -3.44 -16.79 -11.86
C MET A 1 -2.74 -17.10 -10.57
N THR A 2 -1.56 -16.56 -10.34
CA THR A 2 -0.88 -16.69 -9.04
C THR A 2 -1.69 -15.89 -8.03
N ASP A 3 -2.08 -16.50 -6.91
CA ASP A 3 -2.79 -15.80 -5.84
C ASP A 3 -1.86 -14.75 -5.24
N GLN A 4 -2.33 -13.52 -5.04
CA GLN A 4 -1.56 -12.46 -4.39
C GLN A 4 -1.02 -12.94 -3.04
N ASN A 5 -1.77 -13.76 -2.31
CA ASN A 5 -1.32 -14.33 -1.05
C ASN A 5 -0.11 -15.27 -1.24
N GLU A 6 -0.11 -16.12 -2.26
CA GLU A 6 1.03 -17.01 -2.54
C GLU A 6 2.30 -16.23 -2.89
N ILE A 7 2.16 -15.06 -3.51
CA ILE A 7 3.29 -14.17 -3.80
C ILE A 7 3.80 -13.55 -2.50
N LEU A 8 2.91 -12.96 -1.70
CA LEU A 8 3.26 -12.28 -0.46
C LEU A 8 3.93 -13.20 0.58
N GLU A 9 3.56 -14.48 0.62
CA GLU A 9 4.20 -15.47 1.51
C GLU A 9 5.65 -15.79 1.14
N ARG A 10 6.11 -15.42 -0.06
CA ARG A 10 7.45 -15.74 -0.56
C ARG A 10 8.43 -14.57 -0.47
N LEU A 11 7.94 -13.38 -0.11
CA LEU A 11 8.71 -12.16 -0.06
C LEU A 11 9.36 -11.97 1.31
N GLY A 12 10.55 -11.38 1.31
CA GLY A 12 11.21 -10.88 2.51
C GLY A 12 10.52 -9.63 3.06
N GLU A 13 10.84 -9.27 4.31
CA GLU A 13 10.28 -8.07 4.95
C GLU A 13 10.63 -6.78 4.18
N ASP A 14 11.86 -6.65 3.69
CA ASP A 14 12.28 -5.51 2.87
C ASP A 14 11.45 -5.38 1.57
N GLU A 15 11.22 -6.50 0.87
CA GLU A 15 10.40 -6.52 -0.35
C GLU A 15 8.93 -6.19 -0.04
N LEU A 16 8.41 -6.67 1.10
CA LEU A 16 7.07 -6.32 1.56
C LEU A 16 6.96 -4.83 1.91
N PHE A 17 8.00 -4.26 2.52
CA PHE A 17 8.08 -2.84 2.83
C PHE A 17 8.02 -1.98 1.56
N GLU A 18 8.87 -2.27 0.57
CA GLU A 18 8.90 -1.55 -0.71
C GLU A 18 7.53 -1.59 -1.43
N ILE A 19 6.88 -2.76 -1.45
CA ILE A 19 5.56 -2.90 -2.08
C ILE A 19 4.48 -2.13 -1.31
N ALA A 20 4.52 -2.16 0.02
CA ALA A 20 3.58 -1.41 0.86
C ALA A 20 3.75 0.11 0.65
N GLU A 21 4.98 0.60 0.65
CA GLU A 21 5.33 1.99 0.40
C GLU A 21 4.81 2.43 -0.98
N TYR A 22 5.14 1.68 -2.03
CA TYR A 22 4.69 1.97 -3.39
C TYR A 22 3.15 2.00 -3.50
N GLY A 23 2.46 1.05 -2.87
CA GLY A 23 1.01 1.00 -2.85
C GLY A 23 0.36 2.25 -2.24
N ILE A 24 0.99 2.84 -1.22
CA ILE A 24 0.53 4.09 -0.60
C ILE A 24 0.87 5.29 -1.49
N GLN A 25 2.10 5.36 -2.03
CA GLN A 25 2.54 6.45 -2.92
C GLN A 25 1.64 6.59 -4.15
N VAL A 26 1.30 5.49 -4.81
CA VAL A 26 0.40 5.53 -5.99
C VAL A 26 -0.98 6.10 -5.63
N ARG A 27 -1.49 5.84 -4.42
CA ARG A 27 -2.76 6.41 -3.96
C ARG A 27 -2.65 7.90 -3.61
N ILE A 28 -1.48 8.36 -3.19
CA ILE A 28 -1.20 9.80 -3.03
C ILE A 28 -1.22 10.46 -4.40
N ASP A 29 -0.58 9.86 -5.41
CA ASP A 29 -0.54 10.39 -6.77
C ASP A 29 -1.94 10.57 -7.36
N LEU A 30 -2.86 9.61 -7.16
CA LEU A 30 -4.27 9.76 -7.57
C LEU A 30 -4.92 11.03 -7.02
N ARG A 31 -4.54 11.47 -5.82
CA ARG A 31 -5.08 12.67 -5.17
C ARG A 31 -4.40 13.94 -5.66
N LEU A 32 -3.08 13.89 -5.83
CA LEU A 32 -2.31 15.01 -6.39
C LEU A 32 -2.71 15.30 -7.85
N GLU A 33 -3.09 14.28 -8.61
CA GLU A 33 -3.61 14.40 -9.97
C GLU A 33 -5.09 14.83 -10.03
N GLY A 34 -5.80 14.86 -8.90
CA GLY A 34 -7.23 15.19 -8.83
C GLY A 34 -8.18 14.07 -9.26
N THR A 35 -7.68 12.84 -9.45
CA THR A 35 -8.50 11.64 -9.73
C THR A 35 -9.40 11.33 -8.54
N VAL A 36 -8.84 11.39 -7.33
CA VAL A 36 -9.59 11.33 -6.06
C VAL A 36 -9.49 12.68 -5.36
N ASN A 37 -10.62 13.23 -4.93
CA ASN A 37 -10.71 14.61 -4.42
C ASN A 37 -10.94 14.64 -2.90
N ASP A 38 -10.12 13.90 -2.15
CA ASP A 38 -10.02 13.97 -0.69
C ASP A 38 -8.61 14.40 -0.26
N ASP A 39 -8.45 14.72 1.03
CA ASP A 39 -7.16 15.13 1.60
C ASP A 39 -6.22 13.92 1.73
N PRO A 40 -4.99 13.95 1.14
CA PRO A 40 -4.03 12.85 1.23
C PRO A 40 -3.35 12.68 2.60
N GLN A 41 -3.60 13.54 3.60
CA GLN A 41 -2.90 13.50 4.88
C GLN A 41 -2.87 12.11 5.53
N PHE A 42 -3.99 11.37 5.46
CA PHE A 42 -4.07 10.02 6.03
C PHE A 42 -3.13 9.00 5.34
N LEU A 43 -2.76 9.22 4.07
CA LEU A 43 -1.78 8.38 3.37
C LEU A 43 -0.35 8.75 3.74
N TYR A 44 -0.06 10.03 3.97
CA TYR A 44 1.23 10.44 4.53
C TYR A 44 1.44 9.87 5.93
N ASP A 45 0.40 9.90 6.77
CA ASP A 45 0.45 9.28 8.09
C ASP A 45 0.68 7.76 7.99
N ALA A 46 0.08 7.11 6.99
CA ALA A 46 0.31 5.70 6.71
C ALA A 46 1.75 5.41 6.26
N LEU A 47 2.37 6.27 5.44
CA LEU A 47 3.78 6.14 5.04
C LEU A 47 4.74 6.20 6.23
N VAL A 48 4.47 7.07 7.21
CA VAL A 48 5.28 7.11 8.44
C VAL A 48 5.07 5.83 9.25
N ALA A 49 3.82 5.35 9.34
CA ALA A 49 3.50 4.17 10.14
C ALA A 49 4.06 2.85 9.57
N ILE A 50 4.32 2.74 8.26
CA ILE A 50 4.86 1.50 7.68
C ILE A 50 6.31 1.21 8.12
N GLU A 51 7.08 2.21 8.56
CA GLU A 51 8.46 2.03 9.04
C GLU A 51 8.54 1.12 10.28
N ASP A 52 7.46 1.07 11.07
CA ASP A 52 7.36 0.26 12.30
C ASP A 52 6.58 -1.06 12.10
N MET A 53 6.16 -1.39 10.87
CA MET A 53 5.36 -2.58 10.59
C MET A 53 6.22 -3.84 10.41
N ASN A 54 5.78 -4.96 11.01
CA ASN A 54 6.35 -6.27 10.71
C ASN A 54 5.79 -6.87 9.41
N ALA A 55 6.39 -7.96 8.92
CA ALA A 55 5.96 -8.67 7.71
C ALA A 55 4.43 -8.93 7.62
N GLU A 56 3.76 -9.37 8.68
CA GLU A 56 2.31 -9.65 8.63
C GLU A 56 1.48 -8.36 8.51
N GLN A 57 1.90 -7.29 9.19
CA GLN A 57 1.28 -5.98 9.06
C GLN A 57 1.51 -5.38 7.67
N LEU A 58 2.71 -5.55 7.09
CA LEU A 58 3.02 -5.13 5.73
C LEU A 58 2.16 -5.88 4.70
N LYS A 59 2.02 -7.21 4.82
CA LYS A 59 1.12 -7.99 3.97
C LYS A 59 -0.33 -7.49 4.05
N ALA A 60 -0.82 -7.17 5.25
CA ALA A 60 -2.16 -6.59 5.43
C ALA A 60 -2.28 -5.21 4.77
N CYS A 61 -1.28 -4.35 4.96
CA CYS A 61 -1.20 -3.03 4.35
C CYS A 61 -1.22 -3.10 2.81
N ILE A 62 -0.46 -4.02 2.22
CA ILE A 62 -0.44 -4.25 0.76
C ILE A 62 -1.83 -4.65 0.26
N ARG A 63 -2.51 -5.59 0.93
CA ARG A 63 -3.86 -6.03 0.55
C ARG A 63 -4.85 -4.88 0.60
N GLU A 64 -4.81 -4.09 1.67
CA GLU A 64 -5.70 -2.95 1.86
C GLU A 64 -5.49 -1.89 0.77
N ASN A 65 -4.25 -1.46 0.54
CA ASN A 65 -3.94 -0.44 -0.46
C ASN A 65 -4.19 -0.94 -1.89
N SER A 66 -3.92 -2.21 -2.18
CA SER A 66 -4.29 -2.83 -3.46
C SER A 66 -5.80 -2.76 -3.68
N SER A 67 -6.58 -3.13 -2.68
CA SER A 67 -8.04 -3.12 -2.79
C SER A 67 -8.60 -1.70 -2.95
N LYS A 68 -8.08 -0.73 -2.19
CA LYS A 68 -8.52 0.67 -2.27
C LYS A 68 -8.14 1.30 -3.61
N TYR A 69 -6.93 1.06 -4.10
CA TYR A 69 -6.50 1.54 -5.42
C TYR A 69 -7.44 1.08 -6.55
N GLN A 70 -7.88 -0.19 -6.53
CA GLN A 70 -8.84 -0.70 -7.52
C GLN A 70 -10.24 -0.06 -7.43
N GLN A 71 -10.59 0.53 -6.28
CA GLN A 71 -11.86 1.25 -6.09
C GLN A 71 -11.74 2.74 -6.45
N GLU A 72 -10.53 3.29 -6.36
CA GLU A 72 -10.23 4.71 -6.57
C GLU A 72 -9.88 5.04 -8.04
N LYS A 73 -9.40 4.07 -8.81
CA LYS A 73 -9.10 4.17 -10.24
C LYS A 73 -10.34 3.95 -11.11
#